data_AF-A0A7J6DB26-F1
#
_entry.id   AF-A0A7J6DB26-F1
#
_cell.length_a   1.000
_cell.length_b   1.000
_cell.length_c   1.000
_cell.angle_alpha   90.00
_cell.angle_beta   90.00
_cell.angle_gamma   90.00
#
_symmetry.space_group_name_H-M   'P 1'
#
loop_
_entity.id
_entity.type
_entity.pdbx_description
1 polymer ?
#
loop_
_entity_poly.entity_id
_entity_poly.type
_entity_poly.pdbx_seq_one_letter_code
_entity_poly.pdbx_strand_id
1 'polypeptide(L)'
;MQNLETEVRPHLIRWYEESVMHIHRVVLLLQANVGYLLHAALSHKLVEVTGADEKTKADVARFIKAASLQGLVQEDTTTASLCKAISEDCHTSLIIDCSTGPPTLTNGVSNRFCDDWIQAFLNAAERFNPFLLRQILENFKLKAIQDMNNLKRFIRQAEMSHYALFRCCLFLQSCGNGDVLLQNARAEHSSLPEACGIINVLEEFLGEHAQGALY
;
A
#
# COMPACT_ATOMS: atom_id res chain seq x y z
N MET A 1 4.82 14.91 -43.11
CA MET A 1 3.91 15.12 -41.96
C MET A 1 2.86 14.02 -41.78
N GLN A 2 2.49 13.22 -42.79
CA GLN A 2 1.51 12.14 -42.64
C GLN A 2 1.96 10.96 -41.76
N ASN A 3 3.26 10.61 -41.71
CA ASN A 3 3.75 9.52 -40.85
C ASN A 3 3.59 9.76 -39.35
N LEU A 4 3.62 11.02 -38.88
CA LEU A 4 3.40 11.30 -37.46
C LEU A 4 1.97 10.96 -37.05
N GLU A 5 0.96 11.25 -37.86
CA GLU A 5 -0.42 10.90 -37.48
C GLU A 5 -0.67 9.40 -37.50
N THR A 6 -0.03 8.65 -38.41
CA THR A 6 -0.25 7.20 -38.54
C THR A 6 0.48 6.38 -37.48
N GLU A 7 1.65 6.83 -37.01
CA GLU A 7 2.45 6.10 -36.01
C GLU A 7 2.29 6.67 -34.58
N VAL A 8 2.20 8.00 -34.43
CA VAL A 8 2.16 8.65 -33.11
C VAL A 8 0.76 8.58 -32.50
N ARG A 9 -0.31 8.70 -33.28
CA ARG A 9 -1.68 8.65 -32.75
C ARG A 9 -2.01 7.29 -32.10
N PRO A 10 -1.74 6.13 -32.72
CA PRO A 10 -1.93 4.83 -32.07
C PRO A 10 -1.05 4.67 -30.84
N HIS A 11 0.18 5.17 -30.90
CA HIS A 11 1.11 5.12 -29.76
C HIS A 11 0.60 5.93 -28.57
N LEU A 12 0.09 7.16 -28.78
CA LEU A 12 -0.46 8.01 -27.73
C LEU A 12 -1.75 7.44 -27.14
N ILE A 13 -2.63 6.87 -27.97
CA ILE A 13 -3.84 6.18 -27.49
C ILE A 13 -3.44 5.01 -26.60
N ARG A 14 -2.48 4.19 -27.05
CA ARG A 14 -2.01 3.05 -26.29
C ARG A 14 -1.28 3.47 -25.02
N TRP A 15 -0.54 4.58 -25.05
CA TRP A 15 0.11 5.15 -23.88
C TRP A 15 -0.91 5.55 -22.80
N TYR A 16 -2.01 6.19 -23.17
CA TYR A 16 -3.07 6.54 -22.21
C TYR A 16 -3.69 5.29 -21.57
N GLU A 17 -3.98 4.29 -22.40
CA GLU A 17 -4.51 2.99 -21.98
C GLU A 17 -3.55 2.23 -21.04
N GLU A 18 -2.26 2.29 -21.29
CA GLU A 18 -1.23 1.60 -20.52
C GLU A 18 -0.84 2.38 -19.25
N SER A 19 -0.76 3.70 -19.32
CA SER A 19 -0.16 4.53 -18.27
C SER A 19 -1.17 5.11 -17.27
N VAL A 20 -2.44 5.23 -17.65
CA VAL A 20 -3.46 5.92 -16.84
C VAL A 20 -4.67 5.03 -16.58
N MET A 21 -5.19 4.36 -17.60
CA MET A 21 -6.47 3.64 -17.50
C MET A 21 -6.41 2.38 -16.62
N HIS A 22 -5.23 1.82 -16.33
CA HIS A 22 -5.11 0.66 -15.45
C HIS A 22 -5.65 0.94 -14.04
N ILE A 23 -5.49 2.18 -13.53
CA ILE A 23 -6.01 2.57 -12.21
C ILE A 23 -7.54 2.54 -12.23
N HIS A 24 -8.14 3.11 -13.26
CA HIS A 24 -9.60 3.12 -13.44
C HIS A 24 -10.18 1.71 -13.56
N ARG A 25 -9.57 0.85 -14.39
CA ARG A 25 -10.02 -0.54 -14.57
C ARG A 25 -9.95 -1.35 -13.28
N VAL A 26 -8.87 -1.22 -12.51
CA VAL A 26 -8.71 -1.94 -11.24
C VAL A 26 -9.70 -1.46 -10.19
N VAL A 27 -9.93 -0.15 -10.09
CA VAL A 27 -10.93 0.41 -9.16
C VAL A 27 -12.34 -0.04 -9.53
N LEU A 28 -12.68 -0.10 -10.83
CA LEU A 28 -13.97 -0.65 -11.27
C LEU A 28 -14.09 -2.16 -11.03
N LEU A 29 -13.00 -2.90 -11.16
CA LEU A 29 -12.99 -4.34 -10.92
C LEU A 29 -13.21 -4.68 -9.45
N LEU A 30 -12.51 -3.98 -8.55
CA LEU A 30 -12.51 -4.31 -7.12
C LEU A 30 -13.53 -3.52 -6.30
N GLN A 31 -13.98 -2.36 -6.79
CA GLN A 31 -14.95 -1.51 -6.08
C GLN A 31 -14.47 -1.22 -4.65
N ALA A 32 -15.32 -1.47 -3.65
CA ALA A 32 -14.98 -1.29 -2.23
C ALA A 32 -13.78 -2.15 -1.78
N ASN A 33 -13.47 -3.24 -2.50
CA ASN A 33 -12.34 -4.11 -2.17
C ASN A 33 -10.98 -3.51 -2.57
N VAL A 34 -10.94 -2.30 -3.15
CA VAL A 34 -9.67 -1.60 -3.45
C VAL A 34 -8.85 -1.33 -2.18
N GLY A 35 -9.48 -1.20 -1.01
CA GLY A 35 -8.79 -1.03 0.28
C GLY A 35 -7.81 -2.16 0.57
N TYR A 36 -8.21 -3.42 0.32
CA TYR A 36 -7.34 -4.59 0.48
C TYR A 36 -6.13 -4.57 -0.46
N LEU A 37 -6.30 -4.03 -1.67
CA LEU A 37 -5.23 -3.91 -2.64
C LEU A 37 -4.24 -2.81 -2.27
N LEU A 38 -4.74 -1.68 -1.75
CA LEU A 38 -3.92 -0.60 -1.21
C LEU A 38 -3.10 -1.07 0.00
N HIS A 39 -3.72 -1.82 0.92
CA HIS A 39 -3.04 -2.40 2.07
C HIS A 39 -1.93 -3.36 1.63
N ALA A 40 -2.25 -4.30 0.73
CA ALA A 40 -1.27 -5.24 0.19
C ALA A 40 -0.07 -4.53 -0.47
N ALA A 41 -0.32 -3.44 -1.19
CA ALA A 41 0.74 -2.65 -1.82
C ALA A 41 1.69 -1.98 -0.81
N LEU A 42 1.17 -1.50 0.32
CA LEU A 42 2.00 -0.87 1.36
C LEU A 42 2.70 -1.89 2.27
N SER A 43 2.09 -3.06 2.50
CA SER A 43 2.67 -4.17 3.29
C SER A 43 3.62 -5.07 2.50
N HIS A 44 3.89 -4.75 1.22
CA HIS A 44 4.69 -5.59 0.31
C HIS A 44 4.16 -7.04 0.19
N LYS A 45 2.85 -7.23 0.36
CA LYS A 45 2.20 -8.53 0.31
C LYS A 45 2.06 -8.99 -1.13
N LEU A 46 2.33 -10.27 -1.38
CA LEU A 46 2.11 -10.87 -2.71
C LEU A 46 0.62 -10.88 -3.05
N VAL A 47 0.30 -10.47 -4.27
CA VAL A 47 -1.06 -10.46 -4.82
C VAL A 47 -1.12 -11.44 -5.99
N GLU A 48 -1.96 -12.46 -5.84
CA GLU A 48 -2.21 -13.47 -6.86
C GLU A 48 -3.57 -13.24 -7.50
N VAL A 49 -3.62 -13.19 -8.82
CA VAL A 49 -4.85 -12.98 -9.58
C VAL A 49 -5.18 -14.25 -10.37
N THR A 50 -6.29 -14.89 -10.02
CA THR A 50 -6.79 -16.12 -10.63
C THR A 50 -8.09 -15.86 -11.40
N GLY A 51 -8.44 -16.71 -12.37
CA GLY A 51 -9.67 -16.56 -13.15
C GLY A 51 -9.77 -15.32 -14.06
N ALA A 52 -8.68 -14.56 -14.24
CA ALA A 52 -8.66 -13.32 -15.02
C ALA A 52 -7.85 -13.45 -16.32
N ASP A 53 -8.13 -12.57 -17.28
CA ASP A 53 -7.33 -12.41 -18.50
C ASP A 53 -5.98 -11.73 -18.21
N GLU A 54 -5.01 -11.91 -19.11
CA GLU A 54 -3.66 -11.36 -18.94
C GLU A 54 -3.65 -9.82 -18.83
N LYS A 55 -4.61 -9.14 -19.45
CA LYS A 55 -4.75 -7.69 -19.33
C LYS A 55 -5.11 -7.28 -17.91
N THR A 56 -6.09 -7.93 -17.29
CA THR A 56 -6.49 -7.64 -15.91
C THR A 56 -5.34 -7.93 -14.94
N LYS A 57 -4.63 -9.06 -15.10
CA LYS A 57 -3.45 -9.36 -14.28
C LYS A 57 -2.39 -8.27 -14.40
N ALA A 58 -2.11 -7.81 -15.64
CA ALA A 58 -1.15 -6.75 -15.88
C ALA A 58 -1.60 -5.38 -15.35
N ASP A 59 -2.90 -5.09 -15.34
CA ASP A 59 -3.45 -3.87 -14.74
C ASP A 59 -3.34 -3.88 -13.21
N VAL A 60 -3.67 -5.01 -12.56
CA VAL A 60 -3.52 -5.19 -11.10
C VAL A 60 -2.04 -5.08 -10.69
N ALA A 61 -1.13 -5.73 -11.41
CA ALA A 61 0.30 -5.63 -11.14
C ALA A 61 0.83 -4.19 -11.27
N ARG A 62 0.37 -3.45 -12.30
CA ARG A 62 0.71 -2.03 -12.46
C ARG A 62 0.13 -1.16 -11.36
N PHE A 63 -1.11 -1.41 -10.95
CA PHE A 63 -1.73 -0.70 -9.82
C PHE A 63 -0.93 -0.92 -8.54
N ILE A 64 -0.58 -2.17 -8.20
CA ILE A 64 0.23 -2.48 -7.02
C ILE A 64 1.58 -1.76 -7.07
N LYS A 65 2.26 -1.81 -8.22
CA LYS A 65 3.53 -1.09 -8.39
C LYS A 65 3.36 0.42 -8.26
N ALA A 66 2.25 0.97 -8.75
CA ALA A 66 1.97 2.40 -8.65
C ALA A 66 1.68 2.79 -7.19
N ALA A 67 0.91 1.97 -6.45
CA ALA A 67 0.48 2.21 -5.08
C ALA A 67 1.56 1.95 -4.02
N SER A 68 2.53 1.07 -4.31
CA SER A 68 3.58 0.70 -3.37
C SER A 68 4.58 1.83 -3.14
N LEU A 69 5.31 1.75 -2.03
CA LEU A 69 6.39 2.67 -1.67
C LEU A 69 7.74 2.31 -2.33
N GLN A 70 7.76 1.30 -3.22
CA GLN A 70 8.97 0.87 -3.92
C GLN A 70 9.47 1.99 -4.84
N GLY A 71 10.73 2.42 -4.65
CA GLY A 71 11.37 3.52 -5.37
C GLY A 71 11.57 4.82 -4.57
N LEU A 72 11.04 4.92 -3.34
CA LEU A 72 11.24 6.07 -2.43
C LEU A 72 12.22 5.80 -1.27
N VAL A 73 12.49 4.54 -0.97
CA VAL A 73 13.62 4.14 -0.12
C VAL A 73 14.85 4.18 -1.04
N GLN A 74 15.85 5.00 -0.70
CA GLN A 74 17.14 4.99 -1.40
C GLN A 74 17.57 3.53 -1.61
N GLU A 75 18.03 3.21 -2.81
CA GLU A 75 18.72 1.95 -3.12
C GLU A 75 20.04 1.88 -2.34
N ASP A 76 19.97 1.84 -1.02
CA ASP A 76 20.95 1.10 -0.26
C ASP A 76 20.75 -0.35 -0.66
N THR A 77 21.85 -1.01 -0.99
CA THR A 77 21.95 -2.37 -1.54
C THR A 77 21.18 -3.44 -0.73
N THR A 78 20.71 -3.09 0.47
CA THR A 78 19.80 -3.82 1.35
C THR A 78 18.35 -3.94 0.85
N THR A 79 17.84 -3.04 0.00
CA THR A 79 16.44 -3.07 -0.51
C THR A 79 16.18 -4.22 -1.49
N ALA A 80 17.16 -4.58 -2.32
CA ALA A 80 17.07 -5.75 -3.20
C ALA A 80 17.09 -7.09 -2.42
N SER A 81 17.73 -7.12 -1.24
CA SER A 81 17.67 -8.27 -0.32
C SER A 81 16.39 -8.32 0.52
N LEU A 82 15.74 -7.18 0.79
CA LEU A 82 14.47 -7.11 1.55
C LEU A 82 13.32 -7.81 0.81
N CYS A 83 13.21 -7.66 -0.51
CA CYS A 83 12.20 -8.40 -1.30
C CYS A 83 12.40 -9.93 -1.27
N LYS A 84 13.63 -10.42 -1.01
CA LYS A 84 13.91 -11.86 -0.89
C LYS A 84 13.71 -12.38 0.52
N ALA A 85 14.11 -11.63 1.55
CA ALA A 85 13.96 -12.05 2.95
C ALA A 85 12.50 -11.99 3.44
N ILE A 86 11.68 -11.07 2.93
CA ILE A 86 10.25 -10.96 3.30
C ILE A 86 9.41 -12.09 2.68
N SER A 87 9.92 -12.79 1.66
CA SER A 87 9.23 -13.96 1.08
C SER A 87 9.29 -15.22 1.97
N GLU A 88 10.13 -15.25 3.00
CA GLU A 88 10.33 -16.45 3.84
C GLU A 88 9.44 -16.49 5.09
N ASP A 89 8.85 -15.36 5.51
CA ASP A 89 7.83 -15.34 6.56
C ASP A 89 6.44 -15.53 5.95
N CYS A 90 5.74 -16.56 6.42
CA CYS A 90 4.46 -17.05 5.89
C CYS A 90 3.34 -15.99 6.01
N HIS A 91 3.30 -15.05 5.07
CA HIS A 91 2.15 -14.19 4.85
C HIS A 91 1.36 -14.74 3.67
N THR A 92 0.25 -15.42 3.97
CA THR A 92 -0.74 -15.89 2.99
C THR A 92 -1.01 -14.80 1.95
N SER A 93 -0.70 -15.06 0.68
CA SER A 93 -0.91 -14.10 -0.42
C SER A 93 -2.36 -13.61 -0.48
N LEU A 94 -2.54 -12.36 -0.91
CA LEU A 94 -3.87 -11.84 -1.23
C LEU A 94 -4.28 -12.47 -2.56
N ILE A 95 -5.33 -13.28 -2.55
CA ILE A 95 -5.83 -13.92 -3.77
C ILE A 95 -7.07 -13.15 -4.23
N ILE A 96 -7.05 -12.74 -5.49
CA ILE A 96 -8.17 -12.13 -6.21
C ILE A 96 -8.66 -13.15 -7.23
N ASP A 97 -9.80 -13.76 -6.98
CA ASP A 97 -10.43 -14.69 -7.90
C ASP A 97 -11.50 -13.98 -8.73
N CYS A 98 -11.22 -13.83 -10.02
CA CYS A 98 -12.10 -13.21 -11.02
C CYS A 98 -12.98 -14.23 -11.77
N SER A 99 -13.00 -15.50 -11.35
CA SER A 99 -13.83 -16.54 -11.99
C SER A 99 -15.33 -16.28 -11.84
N THR A 100 -15.71 -15.52 -10.81
CA THR A 100 -17.08 -15.04 -10.56
C THR A 100 -17.15 -13.52 -10.71
N GLY A 101 -18.29 -13.00 -11.16
CA GLY A 101 -18.60 -11.56 -11.08
C GLY A 101 -19.48 -11.27 -9.86
N PRO A 102 -19.09 -10.38 -8.92
CA PRO A 102 -17.82 -9.67 -8.74
C PRO A 102 -16.66 -10.57 -8.23
N PRO A 103 -15.39 -10.11 -8.31
CA PRO A 103 -14.24 -10.89 -7.84
C PRO A 103 -14.32 -11.16 -6.34
N THR A 104 -13.89 -12.35 -5.92
CA THR A 104 -13.76 -12.70 -4.51
C THR A 104 -12.33 -12.51 -4.04
N LEU A 105 -12.16 -11.97 -2.83
CA LEU A 105 -10.85 -11.76 -2.23
C LEU A 105 -10.70 -12.67 -1.01
N THR A 106 -9.62 -13.43 -0.96
CA THR A 106 -9.25 -14.24 0.22
C THR A 106 -7.95 -13.75 0.82
N ASN A 107 -7.83 -13.83 2.14
CA ASN A 107 -6.73 -13.25 2.92
C ASN A 107 -6.62 -11.71 2.76
N GLY A 108 -7.76 -11.05 2.50
CA GLY A 108 -7.86 -9.59 2.48
C GLY A 108 -7.67 -9.04 3.88
N VAL A 109 -6.66 -8.19 4.05
CA VAL A 109 -6.47 -7.35 5.24
C VAL A 109 -6.55 -5.91 4.77
N SER A 110 -7.27 -5.07 5.51
CA SER A 110 -7.32 -3.63 5.31
C SER A 110 -7.16 -2.96 6.67
N ASN A 111 -6.96 -1.65 6.67
CA ASN A 111 -6.92 -0.83 7.86
C ASN A 111 -7.68 0.48 7.61
N ARG A 112 -7.96 1.23 8.69
CA ARG A 112 -8.73 2.48 8.59
C ARG A 112 -8.10 3.45 7.59
N PHE A 113 -6.78 3.51 7.54
CA PHE A 113 -6.08 4.35 6.57
C PHE A 113 -6.48 4.01 5.14
N CYS A 114 -6.38 2.76 4.71
CA CYS A 114 -6.78 2.32 3.38
C CYS A 114 -8.28 2.51 3.12
N ASP A 115 -9.12 2.26 4.13
CA ASP A 115 -10.57 2.37 4.01
C ASP A 115 -11.03 3.81 3.77
N ASP A 116 -10.38 4.79 4.41
CA ASP A 116 -10.68 6.23 4.25
C ASP A 116 -10.50 6.70 2.79
N TRP A 117 -9.66 6.02 1.99
CA TRP A 117 -9.43 6.37 0.58
C TRP A 117 -10.42 5.72 -0.38
N ILE A 118 -11.13 4.65 0.02
CA ILE A 118 -12.02 3.89 -0.88
C ILE A 118 -13.03 4.82 -1.55
N GLN A 119 -13.71 5.67 -0.77
CA GLN A 119 -14.74 6.58 -1.29
C GLN A 119 -14.18 7.59 -2.30
N ALA A 120 -12.95 8.07 -2.11
CA ALA A 120 -12.31 8.96 -3.07
C ALA A 120 -12.07 8.25 -4.42
N PHE A 121 -11.59 7.00 -4.38
CA PHE A 121 -11.39 6.18 -5.58
C PHE A 121 -12.72 5.90 -6.30
N LEU A 122 -13.76 5.47 -5.57
CA LEU A 122 -15.07 5.17 -6.16
C LEU A 122 -15.69 6.39 -6.83
N ASN A 123 -15.73 7.53 -6.13
CA ASN A 123 -16.27 8.79 -6.66
C ASN A 123 -15.53 9.25 -7.93
N ALA A 124 -14.20 9.07 -7.99
CA ALA A 124 -13.42 9.43 -9.17
C ALA A 124 -13.62 8.45 -10.34
N ALA A 125 -13.83 7.17 -10.04
CA ALA A 125 -14.11 6.14 -11.05
C ALA A 125 -15.50 6.31 -11.69
N GLU A 126 -16.53 6.62 -10.90
CA GLU A 126 -17.90 6.91 -11.36
C GLU A 126 -17.95 8.12 -12.31
N ARG A 127 -17.14 9.15 -12.04
CA ARG A 127 -17.01 10.33 -12.89
C ARG A 127 -16.15 10.11 -14.13
N PHE A 128 -15.64 8.89 -14.34
CA PHE A 128 -14.72 8.54 -15.41
C PHE A 128 -13.54 9.52 -15.52
N ASN A 129 -12.85 9.77 -14.39
CA ASN A 129 -11.69 10.67 -14.36
C ASN A 129 -10.40 9.90 -13.98
N PRO A 130 -9.71 9.26 -14.94
CA PRO A 130 -8.49 8.50 -14.70
C PRO A 130 -7.30 9.33 -14.19
N PHE A 131 -7.23 10.61 -14.55
CA PHE A 131 -6.18 11.51 -14.02
C PHE A 131 -6.42 11.85 -12.54
N LEU A 132 -7.68 12.08 -12.15
CA LEU A 132 -8.03 12.26 -10.75
C LEU A 132 -7.74 11.00 -9.94
N LEU A 133 -8.04 9.82 -10.47
CA LEU A 133 -7.66 8.55 -9.83
C LEU A 133 -6.17 8.43 -9.61
N ARG A 134 -5.35 8.82 -10.59
CA ARG A 134 -3.90 8.88 -10.43
C ARG A 134 -3.49 9.88 -9.35
N GLN A 135 -4.08 11.07 -9.34
CA GLN A 135 -3.79 12.09 -8.31
C GLN A 135 -4.16 11.60 -6.90
N ILE A 136 -5.31 10.94 -6.75
CA ILE A 136 -5.73 10.32 -5.49
C ILE A 136 -4.71 9.26 -5.05
N LEU A 137 -4.24 8.41 -5.99
CA LEU A 137 -3.22 7.41 -5.70
C LEU A 137 -1.89 8.04 -5.27
N GLU A 138 -1.43 9.10 -5.93
CA GLU A 138 -0.23 9.82 -5.52
C GLU A 138 -0.39 10.49 -4.15
N ASN A 139 -1.56 11.08 -3.86
CA ASN A 139 -1.84 11.67 -2.55
C ASN A 139 -1.87 10.61 -1.44
N PHE A 140 -2.46 9.43 -1.71
CA PHE A 140 -2.43 8.27 -0.84
C PHE A 140 -0.99 7.89 -0.49
N LYS A 141 -0.12 7.76 -1.50
CA LYS A 141 1.30 7.46 -1.29
C LYS A 141 2.01 8.54 -0.49
N LEU A 142 1.83 9.81 -0.86
CA LEU A 142 2.45 10.94 -0.17
C LEU A 142 2.10 10.93 1.31
N LYS A 143 0.85 10.63 1.65
CA LYS A 143 0.41 10.51 3.04
C LYS A 143 1.06 9.31 3.75
N ALA A 144 1.11 8.13 3.12
CA ALA A 144 1.79 6.96 3.68
C ALA A 144 3.31 7.22 3.92
N ILE A 145 3.98 7.92 2.99
CA ILE A 145 5.39 8.32 3.11
C ILE A 145 5.59 9.30 4.26
N GLN A 146 4.70 10.29 4.40
CA GLN A 146 4.75 11.24 5.51
C GLN A 146 4.61 10.52 6.85
N ASP A 147 3.65 9.61 6.96
CA ASP A 147 3.40 8.86 8.18
C ASP A 147 4.58 7.93 8.52
N MET A 148 5.19 7.31 7.51
CA MET A 148 6.43 6.53 7.65
C MET A 148 7.61 7.38 8.15
N ASN A 149 7.83 8.55 7.56
CA ASN A 149 8.90 9.46 7.99
C ASN A 149 8.68 10.00 9.41
N ASN A 150 7.42 10.25 9.79
CA ASN A 150 7.06 10.63 11.15
C ASN A 150 7.39 9.50 12.13
N LEU A 151 7.02 8.25 11.81
CA LEU A 151 7.35 7.10 12.64
C LEU A 151 8.87 6.96 12.85
N LYS A 152 9.67 7.03 11.78
CA LYS A 152 11.15 6.96 11.87
C LYS A 152 11.72 8.01 12.82
N ARG A 153 11.19 9.24 12.76
CA ARG A 153 11.59 10.31 13.68
C ARG A 153 11.19 10.02 15.12
N PHE A 154 10.01 9.46 15.34
CA PHE A 154 9.55 9.09 16.68
C PHE A 154 10.38 7.94 17.27
N ILE A 155 10.70 6.90 16.51
CA ILE A 155 11.52 5.77 16.98
C ILE A 155 12.87 6.28 17.48
N ARG A 156 13.57 7.08 16.68
CA ARG A 156 14.86 7.68 17.09
C ARG A 156 14.76 8.52 18.36
N GLN A 157 13.65 9.23 18.55
CA GLN A 157 13.44 10.03 19.77
C GLN A 157 13.06 9.18 20.98
N ALA A 158 12.35 8.07 20.75
CA ALA A 158 11.92 7.14 21.79
C ALA A 158 13.11 6.41 22.45
N GLU A 159 14.23 6.25 21.75
CA GLU A 159 15.49 5.75 22.30
C GLU A 159 15.97 6.58 23.51
N MET A 160 15.65 7.88 23.51
CA MET A 160 16.15 8.82 24.53
C MET A 160 15.03 9.35 25.45
N SER A 161 13.76 9.02 25.20
CA SER A 161 12.64 9.64 25.92
C SER A 161 11.36 8.80 25.91
N HIS A 162 10.90 8.42 27.11
CA HIS A 162 9.59 7.79 27.32
C HIS A 162 8.41 8.67 26.86
N TYR A 163 8.55 10.00 26.92
CA TYR A 163 7.53 10.90 26.39
C TYR A 163 7.42 10.82 24.85
N ALA A 164 8.57 10.68 24.16
CA ALA A 164 8.56 10.47 22.72
C ALA A 164 7.94 9.11 22.34
N LEU A 165 8.19 8.07 23.13
CA LEU A 165 7.53 6.77 22.99
C LEU A 165 6.00 6.90 23.10
N PHE A 166 5.50 7.59 24.12
CA PHE A 166 4.07 7.83 24.28
C PHE A 166 3.45 8.59 23.09
N ARG A 167 4.12 9.64 22.58
CA ARG A 167 3.66 10.34 21.37
C ARG A 167 3.65 9.44 20.13
N CYS A 168 4.60 8.51 20.04
CA CYS A 168 4.63 7.51 18.98
C CYS A 168 3.38 6.62 19.04
N CYS A 169 3.01 6.14 20.23
CA CYS A 169 1.76 5.36 20.43
C CYS A 169 0.53 6.15 19.98
N LEU A 170 0.39 7.40 20.43
CA LEU A 170 -0.75 8.26 20.06
C LEU A 170 -0.82 8.49 18.54
N PHE A 171 0.33 8.71 17.91
CA PHE A 171 0.42 8.85 16.47
C PHE A 171 -0.08 7.57 15.76
N LEU A 172 0.42 6.40 16.14
CA LEU A 172 0.05 5.11 15.55
C LEU A 172 -1.45 4.79 15.70
N GLN A 173 -2.04 5.14 16.85
CA GLN A 173 -3.50 5.02 17.07
C GLN A 173 -4.32 5.96 16.17
N SER A 174 -3.79 7.16 15.90
CA SER A 174 -4.50 8.20 15.14
C SER A 174 -4.36 8.06 13.62
N CYS A 175 -3.24 7.56 13.10
CA CYS A 175 -3.00 7.54 11.67
C CYS A 175 -3.76 6.43 10.93
N GLY A 176 -4.25 5.41 11.64
CA GLY A 176 -5.03 4.31 11.06
C GLY A 176 -4.23 3.33 10.17
N ASN A 177 -2.92 3.55 10.03
CA ASN A 177 -1.98 2.75 9.22
C ASN A 177 -0.93 2.03 10.08
N GLY A 178 -1.16 1.90 11.39
CA GLY A 178 -0.13 1.51 12.36
C GLY A 178 0.50 0.14 12.09
N ASP A 179 -0.30 -0.83 11.66
CA ASP A 179 0.13 -2.19 11.30
C ASP A 179 1.16 -2.19 10.16
N VAL A 180 0.84 -1.49 9.05
CA VAL A 180 1.71 -1.33 7.89
C VAL A 180 2.97 -0.55 8.26
N LEU A 181 2.83 0.51 9.06
CA LEU A 181 3.96 1.36 9.45
C LEU A 181 4.95 0.60 10.33
N LEU A 182 4.47 -0.17 11.31
CA LEU A 182 5.31 -0.98 12.21
C LEU A 182 5.98 -2.13 11.46
N GLN A 183 5.24 -2.84 10.60
CA GLN A 183 5.80 -3.90 9.76
C GLN A 183 6.97 -3.39 8.91
N ASN A 184 6.78 -2.24 8.24
CA ASN A 184 7.82 -1.64 7.41
C ASN A 184 8.99 -1.09 8.23
N ALA A 185 8.74 -0.44 9.37
CA ALA A 185 9.79 0.07 10.25
C ALA A 185 10.64 -1.09 10.83
N ARG A 186 10.02 -2.21 11.17
CA ARG A 186 10.70 -3.43 11.61
C ARG A 186 11.61 -3.99 10.52
N ALA A 187 11.12 -4.05 9.28
CA ALA A 187 11.92 -4.51 8.15
C ALA A 187 13.15 -3.61 7.91
N GLU A 188 12.96 -2.28 7.93
CA GLU A 188 14.05 -1.31 7.76
C GLU A 188 15.06 -1.30 8.91
N HIS A 189 14.61 -1.52 10.15
CA HIS A 189 15.45 -1.47 11.35
C HIS A 189 15.86 -2.85 11.88
N SER A 190 15.71 -3.90 11.08
CA SER A 190 16.01 -5.29 11.46
C SER A 190 17.42 -5.50 12.02
N SER A 191 18.39 -4.65 11.63
CA SER A 191 19.78 -4.68 12.12
C SER A 191 20.04 -3.85 13.38
N LEU A 192 19.05 -3.10 13.89
CA LEU A 192 19.16 -2.20 15.04
C LEU A 192 18.34 -2.72 16.23
N PRO A 193 18.96 -3.36 17.24
CA PRO A 193 18.26 -3.95 18.37
C PRO A 193 17.43 -2.96 19.18
N GLU A 194 17.90 -1.73 19.35
CA GLU A 194 17.22 -0.68 20.12
C GLU A 194 15.90 -0.26 19.44
N ALA A 195 15.94 -0.04 18.13
CA ALA A 195 14.76 0.29 17.34
C ALA A 195 13.75 -0.87 17.32
N CYS A 196 14.22 -2.12 17.19
CA CYS A 196 13.38 -3.31 17.30
C CYS A 196 12.74 -3.45 18.69
N GLY A 197 13.47 -3.14 19.76
CA GLY A 197 12.95 -3.12 21.12
C GLY A 197 11.81 -2.10 21.29
N ILE A 198 11.99 -0.89 20.75
CA ILE A 198 10.94 0.14 20.74
C ILE A 198 9.72 -0.33 19.94
N ILE A 199 9.91 -0.92 18.77
CA ILE A 199 8.82 -1.43 17.93
C ILE A 199 8.03 -2.52 18.67
N ASN A 200 8.70 -3.48 19.32
CA ASN A 200 8.03 -4.52 20.10
C ASN A 200 7.16 -3.93 21.21
N VAL A 201 7.70 -2.94 21.95
CA VAL A 201 6.95 -2.25 23.01
C VAL A 201 5.73 -1.52 22.43
N LEU A 202 5.88 -0.84 21.29
CA LEU A 202 4.76 -0.17 20.61
C LEU A 202 3.67 -1.16 20.19
N GLU A 203 4.05 -2.31 19.62
CA GLU A 203 3.11 -3.37 19.23
C GLU A 203 2.37 -3.94 20.44
N GLU A 204 3.06 -4.18 21.55
CA GLU A 204 2.47 -4.68 22.81
C GLU A 204 1.43 -3.68 23.36
N PHE A 205 1.80 -2.40 23.50
CA PHE A 205 0.89 -1.35 23.96
C PHE A 205 -0.34 -1.21 23.06
N LEU A 206 -0.17 -1.28 21.73
CA LEU A 206 -1.28 -1.21 20.79
C LEU A 206 -2.19 -2.44 20.87
N GLY A 207 -1.62 -3.63 21.10
CA GLY A 207 -2.35 -4.87 21.32
C GLY A 207 -3.19 -4.87 22.59
N GLU A 208 -2.62 -4.41 23.70
CA GLU A 208 -3.32 -4.29 24.99
C GLU A 208 -4.48 -3.29 24.92
N HIS A 209 -4.28 -2.14 24.27
CA HIS A 209 -5.35 -1.15 24.10
C HIS A 209 -6.49 -1.63 23.18
N ALA A 210 -6.19 -2.45 22.17
CA ALA A 210 -7.23 -3.06 21.33
C ALA A 210 -8.09 -4.07 22.11
N GLN A 211 -7.50 -4.77 23.11
CA GLN A 211 -8.22 -5.69 23.99
C GLN A 211 -8.99 -4.99 25.11
N GLY A 212 -8.48 -3.86 25.62
CA GLY A 212 -9.15 -3.06 26.66
C GLY A 212 -10.39 -2.30 26.19
N ALA A 213 -10.58 -2.10 24.87
CA ALA A 213 -11.77 -1.47 24.29
C ALA A 213 -12.95 -2.43 24.07
N LEU A 214 -12.77 -3.73 24.37
CA LEU A 214 -13.79 -4.77 24.25
C LEU A 214 -14.52 -5.08 25.57
N TYR A 215 -14.32 -4.27 26.61
CA TYR A 215 -15.00 -4.37 27.90
C TYR A 215 -15.79 -3.09 28.24
#